data_AF-A0A7W1CK10-F1
#
_entry.id   AF-A0A7W1CK10-F1
#
_cell.length_a   1.000
_cell.length_b   1.000
_cell.length_c   1.000
_cell.angle_alpha   90.00
_cell.angle_beta   90.00
_cell.angle_gamma   90.00
#
_symmetry.space_group_name_H-M   'P 1'
#
loop_
_entity.id
_entity.type
_entity.pdbx_description
1 polymer ?
#
loop_
_entity_poly.entity_id
_entity_poly.type
_entity_poly.pdbx_seq_one_letter_code
_entity_poly.pdbx_strand_id
1 'polypeptide(L)'
;MKQKNIENKLDNLFNPIDEKEKLDFESMIINEHITDVIKALMKQNGIGSRSELALRLGVRPPHVTNLFRGTKRYNLTTLARLQRVFNTSFTFSAKSLSVNVNPIFESKMAKEAKVIKFSPQEVESNETSFAIVNSKLAMIS
;
A
#
# COMPACT_ATOMS: atom_id res chain seq x y z
N MET A 1 -9.13 34.80 -20.89
CA MET A 1 -9.58 33.91 -19.79
C MET A 1 -9.33 32.41 -20.04
N LYS A 2 -8.29 31.98 -20.80
CA LYS A 2 -8.02 30.54 -21.07
C LYS A 2 -6.78 29.96 -20.36
N GLN A 3 -5.85 30.80 -19.87
CA GLN A 3 -4.57 30.39 -19.28
C GLN A 3 -4.70 29.89 -17.83
N LYS A 4 -5.45 30.61 -16.99
CA LYS A 4 -5.71 30.26 -15.57
C LYS A 4 -6.32 28.86 -15.33
N ASN A 5 -7.02 28.30 -16.31
CA ASN A 5 -7.67 26.98 -16.18
C ASN A 5 -6.72 25.80 -16.43
N ILE A 6 -5.57 26.03 -17.06
CA ILE A 6 -4.57 24.99 -17.34
C ILE A 6 -3.60 24.88 -16.16
N GLU A 7 -3.16 26.03 -15.63
CA GLU A 7 -2.31 26.12 -14.42
C GLU A 7 -2.99 25.45 -13.22
N ASN A 8 -4.26 25.76 -12.95
CA ASN A 8 -5.02 25.13 -11.86
C ASN A 8 -5.21 23.61 -12.02
N LYS A 9 -5.18 23.07 -13.24
CA LYS A 9 -5.27 21.61 -13.46
C LYS A 9 -3.92 20.93 -13.24
N LEU A 10 -2.83 21.59 -13.61
CA LEU A 10 -1.47 21.13 -13.36
C LEU A 10 -1.11 21.16 -11.87
N ASP A 11 -1.50 22.21 -11.14
CA ASP A 11 -1.25 22.30 -9.70
C ASP A 11 -1.96 21.19 -8.93
N ASN A 12 -3.17 20.79 -9.35
CA ASN A 12 -3.86 19.62 -8.77
C ASN A 12 -3.22 18.27 -9.14
N LEU A 13 -2.46 18.19 -10.24
CA LEU A 13 -1.70 17.00 -10.63
C LEU A 13 -0.37 16.88 -9.86
N PHE A 14 0.18 18.00 -9.38
CA PHE A 14 1.43 18.05 -8.62
C PHE A 14 1.24 18.27 -7.12
N ASN A 15 0.00 18.47 -6.66
CA ASN A 15 -0.31 18.43 -5.24
C ASN A 15 0.09 17.06 -4.69
N PRO A 16 0.84 17.01 -3.58
CA PRO A 16 1.22 15.75 -2.96
C PRO A 16 -0.06 14.97 -2.65
N ILE A 17 -0.19 13.78 -3.23
CA ILE A 17 -1.27 12.84 -2.96
C ILE A 17 -1.31 12.64 -1.44
N ASP A 18 -2.48 12.90 -0.83
CA ASP A 18 -2.66 12.69 0.60
C ASP A 18 -2.36 11.22 0.93
N GLU A 19 -1.76 10.93 2.08
CA GLU A 19 -1.38 9.55 2.46
C GLU A 19 -2.60 8.62 2.43
N LYS A 20 -3.78 9.16 2.76
CA LYS A 20 -5.05 8.46 2.62
C LYS A 20 -5.37 8.09 1.16
N GLU A 21 -5.21 9.02 0.23
CA GLU A 21 -5.46 8.77 -1.20
C GLU A 21 -4.47 7.74 -1.76
N LYS A 22 -3.22 7.79 -1.31
CA LYS A 22 -2.19 6.81 -1.67
C LYS A 22 -2.55 5.42 -1.14
N LEU A 23 -2.95 5.30 0.13
CA LEU A 23 -3.42 4.05 0.71
C LEU A 23 -4.68 3.51 0.00
N ASP A 24 -5.59 4.39 -0.41
CA ASP A 24 -6.78 4.01 -1.16
C ASP A 24 -6.43 3.47 -2.55
N PHE A 25 -5.44 4.09 -3.21
CA PHE A 25 -4.92 3.63 -4.49
C PHE A 25 -4.21 2.27 -4.36
N GLU A 26 -3.29 2.11 -3.41
CA GLU A 26 -2.64 0.82 -3.11
C GLU A 26 -3.68 -0.26 -2.75
N SER A 27 -4.67 0.15 -1.95
CA SER A 27 -5.97 -0.48 -1.70
C SER A 27 -6.58 -1.12 -2.95
N MET A 28 -6.81 -0.26 -3.94
CA MET A 28 -7.45 -0.60 -5.21
C MET A 28 -6.62 -1.59 -6.02
N ILE A 29 -5.29 -1.40 -6.11
CA ILE A 29 -4.40 -2.31 -6.83
C ILE A 29 -4.46 -3.73 -6.25
N ILE A 30 -4.40 -3.86 -4.92
CA ILE A 30 -4.53 -5.17 -4.26
C ILE A 30 -5.89 -5.80 -4.57
N ASN A 31 -6.97 -5.01 -4.53
CA ASN A 31 -8.31 -5.50 -4.82
C ASN A 31 -8.46 -5.98 -6.26
N GLU A 32 -7.87 -5.28 -7.24
CA GLU A 32 -7.84 -5.71 -8.64
C GLU A 32 -7.08 -7.03 -8.83
N HIS A 33 -5.94 -7.21 -8.16
CA HIS A 33 -5.23 -8.50 -8.20
C HIS A 33 -6.10 -9.66 -7.69
N ILE A 34 -6.87 -9.45 -6.61
CA ILE A 34 -7.84 -10.44 -6.12
C ILE A 34 -8.93 -10.71 -7.18
N THR A 35 -9.46 -9.66 -7.80
CA THR A 35 -10.46 -9.78 -8.87
C THR A 35 -9.94 -10.66 -10.01
N ASP A 36 -8.68 -10.48 -10.42
CA ASP A 36 -8.08 -11.25 -11.52
C ASP A 36 -7.90 -12.73 -11.17
N VAL A 37 -7.49 -13.03 -9.94
CA VAL A 37 -7.47 -14.42 -9.43
C VAL A 37 -8.87 -15.03 -9.49
N ILE A 38 -9.90 -14.30 -9.09
CA ILE A 38 -11.28 -14.80 -9.13
C ILE A 38 -11.77 -15.00 -10.57
N LYS A 39 -11.44 -14.11 -11.51
CA LYS A 39 -11.75 -14.30 -12.94
C LYS A 39 -11.11 -15.57 -13.47
N ALA A 40 -9.85 -15.84 -13.11
CA ALA A 40 -9.16 -17.07 -13.49
C ALA A 40 -9.86 -18.32 -12.91
N LEU A 41 -10.22 -18.28 -11.62
CA LEU A 41 -10.96 -19.37 -10.97
C LEU A 41 -12.33 -19.60 -11.61
N MET A 42 -13.06 -18.53 -11.95
CA MET A 42 -14.33 -18.63 -12.68
C MET A 42 -14.15 -19.37 -14.00
N LYS A 43 -13.14 -18.99 -14.80
CA LYS A 43 -12.84 -19.65 -16.07
C LYS A 43 -12.49 -21.13 -15.88
N GLN A 44 -11.65 -21.46 -14.89
CA GLN A 44 -11.24 -22.83 -14.58
C GLN A 44 -12.42 -23.71 -14.12
N ASN A 45 -13.40 -23.13 -13.44
CA ASN A 45 -14.56 -23.83 -12.90
C ASN A 45 -15.82 -23.74 -13.80
N GLY A 46 -15.68 -23.22 -15.02
CA GLY A 46 -16.78 -23.09 -15.97
C GLY A 46 -17.89 -22.10 -15.55
N ILE A 47 -17.60 -21.16 -14.66
CA ILE A 47 -18.56 -20.12 -14.25
C ILE A 47 -18.53 -19.00 -15.29
N GLY A 48 -19.59 -18.88 -16.09
CA GLY A 48 -19.64 -17.97 -17.23
C GLY A 48 -20.04 -16.54 -16.88
N SER A 49 -20.62 -16.30 -15.70
CA SER A 49 -21.18 -14.99 -15.36
C SER A 49 -21.05 -14.61 -13.89
N ARG A 50 -21.08 -13.29 -13.62
CA ARG A 50 -21.13 -12.74 -12.25
C ARG A 50 -22.42 -13.10 -11.54
N SER A 51 -23.53 -13.24 -12.27
CA SER A 51 -24.82 -13.67 -11.72
C SER A 51 -24.76 -15.11 -11.22
N GLU A 52 -24.13 -16.00 -11.99
CA GLU A 52 -23.91 -17.38 -11.58
C GLU A 52 -22.99 -17.45 -10.35
N LEU A 53 -21.90 -16.68 -10.33
CA LEU A 53 -21.03 -16.58 -9.14
C LEU A 53 -21.81 -16.09 -7.92
N ALA A 54 -22.71 -15.12 -8.08
CA ALA A 54 -23.56 -14.62 -6.99
C ALA A 54 -24.46 -15.71 -6.40
N LEU A 55 -25.08 -16.53 -7.27
CA LEU A 55 -25.88 -17.68 -6.86
C LEU A 55 -25.04 -18.68 -6.05
N ARG A 56 -23.86 -19.06 -6.55
CA ARG A 56 -22.97 -20.01 -5.85
C ARG A 56 -22.46 -19.47 -4.52
N LEU A 57 -22.24 -18.15 -4.42
CA LEU A 57 -21.83 -17.49 -3.18
C LEU A 57 -22.98 -17.27 -2.18
N GLY A 58 -24.23 -17.50 -2.57
CA GLY A 58 -25.40 -17.20 -1.75
C GLY A 58 -25.61 -15.70 -1.51
N VAL A 59 -25.24 -14.84 -2.47
CA VAL A 59 -25.36 -13.38 -2.37
C VAL A 59 -26.15 -12.80 -3.56
N ARG A 60 -26.58 -11.54 -3.44
CA ARG A 60 -27.31 -10.87 -4.52
C ARG A 60 -26.35 -10.43 -5.66
N PRO A 61 -26.76 -10.47 -6.94
CA PRO A 61 -25.90 -10.08 -8.08
C PRO A 61 -25.24 -8.69 -7.99
N PRO A 62 -25.88 -7.64 -7.43
CA PRO A 62 -25.22 -6.35 -7.23
C PRO A 62 -24.01 -6.43 -6.30
N HIS A 63 -23.99 -7.37 -5.34
CA HIS A 63 -22.85 -7.57 -4.46
C HIS A 63 -21.61 -7.98 -5.26
N VAL A 64 -21.73 -9.01 -6.10
CA VAL A 64 -20.64 -9.48 -6.96
C VAL A 64 -20.25 -8.42 -7.99
N THR A 65 -21.22 -7.73 -8.59
CA THR A 65 -20.94 -6.63 -9.52
C THR A 65 -20.11 -5.53 -8.87
N ASN A 66 -20.40 -5.16 -7.63
CA ASN A 66 -19.65 -4.13 -6.91
C ASN A 66 -18.23 -4.57 -6.55
N LEU A 67 -18.02 -5.84 -6.22
CA LEU A 67 -16.68 -6.40 -6.01
C LEU A 67 -15.83 -6.29 -7.29
N PHE A 68 -16.41 -6.71 -8.42
CA PHE A 68 -15.73 -6.67 -9.73
C PHE A 68 -15.54 -5.26 -10.30
N ARG A 69 -16.28 -4.26 -9.80
CA ARG A 69 -16.12 -2.85 -10.17
C ARG A 69 -15.12 -2.12 -9.27
N GLY A 70 -14.64 -2.77 -8.20
CA GLY A 70 -13.82 -2.12 -7.18
C GLY A 70 -14.59 -1.16 -6.26
N THR A 71 -15.92 -1.02 -6.41
CA THR A 71 -16.74 -0.17 -5.51
C THR A 71 -16.92 -0.81 -4.13
N LYS A 72 -16.72 -2.13 -4.02
CA LYS A 72 -16.56 -2.84 -2.75
C LYS A 72 -15.26 -3.63 -2.76
N ARG A 73 -14.57 -3.64 -1.61
CA ARG A 73 -13.36 -4.43 -1.40
C ARG A 73 -13.73 -5.88 -1.05
N TYR A 74 -12.92 -6.83 -1.48
CA TYR A 74 -12.99 -8.21 -0.97
C TYR A 74 -12.61 -8.22 0.51
N ASN A 75 -13.49 -8.74 1.35
CA ASN A 75 -13.18 -9.01 2.75
C ASN A 75 -12.89 -10.51 2.95
N LEU A 76 -12.33 -10.84 4.11
CA LEU A 76 -11.94 -12.22 4.45
C LEU A 76 -13.12 -13.19 4.40
N THR A 77 -14.32 -12.76 4.80
CA THR A 77 -15.54 -13.58 4.72
C THR A 77 -15.90 -13.93 3.28
N THR A 78 -15.76 -12.98 2.35
CA THR A 78 -15.97 -13.22 0.92
C THR A 78 -14.91 -14.18 0.38
N LEU A 79 -13.64 -14.02 0.75
CA LEU A 79 -12.57 -14.95 0.36
C LEU A 79 -12.84 -16.37 0.87
N ALA A 80 -13.27 -16.53 2.13
CA ALA A 80 -13.64 -17.83 2.68
C ALA A 80 -14.81 -18.50 1.94
N ARG A 81 -15.81 -17.72 1.51
CA ARG A 81 -16.91 -18.24 0.67
C ARG A 81 -16.40 -18.68 -0.70
N LEU A 82 -15.53 -17.89 -1.32
CA LEU A 82 -14.92 -18.23 -2.61
C LEU A 82 -14.09 -19.51 -2.52
N GLN A 83 -13.33 -19.71 -1.44
CA GLN A 83 -12.61 -20.98 -1.19
C GLN A 83 -13.53 -22.19 -1.25
N ARG A 84 -14.71 -22.10 -0.62
CA ARG A 84 -15.71 -23.18 -0.63
C ARG A 84 -16.33 -23.38 -2.01
N VAL A 85 -16.67 -22.29 -2.70
CA VAL A 85 -17.28 -22.35 -4.05
C VAL A 85 -16.35 -22.97 -5.07
N PHE A 86 -15.06 -22.66 -5.00
CA PHE A 86 -14.05 -23.13 -5.95
C PHE A 86 -13.28 -24.35 -5.48
N ASN A 87 -13.56 -24.86 -4.28
CA ASN A 87 -12.78 -25.91 -3.61
C ASN A 87 -11.26 -25.62 -3.66
N THR A 88 -10.88 -24.39 -3.28
CA THR A 88 -9.50 -23.91 -3.33
C THR A 88 -9.06 -23.28 -2.00
N SER A 89 -7.76 -23.08 -1.84
CA SER A 89 -7.18 -22.37 -0.70
C SER A 89 -6.46 -21.12 -1.20
N PHE A 90 -6.72 -19.96 -0.56
CA PHE A 90 -5.93 -18.76 -0.80
C PHE A 90 -4.73 -18.73 0.13
N THR A 91 -3.55 -18.45 -0.43
CA THR A 91 -2.31 -18.26 0.33
C THR A 91 -1.75 -16.87 0.03
N PHE A 92 -1.23 -16.19 1.05
CA PHE A 92 -0.61 -14.88 0.91
C PHE A 92 0.91 -15.00 1.01
N SER A 93 1.61 -14.29 0.13
CA SER A 93 3.07 -14.21 0.13
C SER A 93 3.48 -12.75 0.01
N ALA A 94 4.47 -12.34 0.80
CA ALA A 94 5.05 -11.02 0.76
C ALA A 94 6.40 -11.05 0.03
N LYS A 95 6.68 -10.01 -0.75
CA LYS A 95 7.99 -9.76 -1.37
C LYS A 95 8.44 -8.37 -0.99
N SER A 96 9.71 -8.23 -0.61
CA SER A 96 10.30 -6.90 -0.37
C SER A 96 10.37 -6.15 -1.70
N LEU A 97 9.81 -4.94 -1.72
CA LEU A 97 9.95 -4.02 -2.85
C LEU A 97 11.32 -3.33 -2.71
N SER A 98 12.29 -3.70 -3.54
CA SER A 98 13.50 -2.89 -3.69
C SER A 98 13.14 -1.64 -4.49
N VAL A 99 13.17 -0.48 -3.84
CA VAL A 99 12.98 0.80 -4.53
C VAL A 99 14.18 1.00 -5.46
N ASN A 100 13.94 0.99 -6.77
CA ASN A 100 14.92 1.51 -7.73
C ASN A 100 14.84 3.04 -7.65
N VAL A 101 15.62 3.65 -6.76
CA VAL A 101 15.82 5.09 -6.81
C VAL A 101 16.56 5.41 -8.11
N ASN A 102 15.86 6.08 -9.03
CA ASN A 102 16.50 6.58 -10.25
C ASN A 102 17.59 7.59 -9.81
N PRO A 103 18.89 7.37 -10.12
CA PRO A 103 20.02 8.13 -9.58
C PRO A 103 20.00 9.63 -9.93
N ILE A 104 19.11 10.05 -10.82
CA ILE A 104 18.89 11.45 -11.18
C ILE A 104 18.38 12.26 -9.97
N PHE A 105 17.56 11.67 -9.09
CA PHE A 105 17.00 12.36 -7.92
C PHE A 105 18.01 12.60 -6.79
N GLU A 106 18.97 11.68 -6.58
CA GLU A 106 20.02 11.84 -5.57
C GLU A 106 20.92 13.04 -5.89
N SER A 107 21.13 13.35 -7.16
CA SER A 107 21.99 14.47 -7.59
C SER A 107 21.46 15.86 -7.21
N LYS A 108 20.14 16.03 -7.02
CA LYS A 108 19.54 17.29 -6.55
C LYS A 108 19.62 17.42 -5.03
N MET A 109 19.27 16.37 -4.30
CA MET A 109 19.35 16.34 -2.82
C MET A 109 20.80 16.45 -2.33
N ALA A 110 21.76 15.84 -3.03
CA ALA A 110 23.19 15.95 -2.72
C ALA A 110 23.78 17.34 -3.05
N LYS A 111 23.17 18.11 -3.95
CA LYS A 111 23.59 19.48 -4.25
C LYS A 111 23.09 20.48 -3.20
N GLU A 112 21.91 20.24 -2.62
CA GLU A 112 21.34 21.09 -1.56
C GLU A 112 21.95 20.78 -0.18
N ALA A 113 22.30 19.51 0.11
CA ALA A 113 22.99 19.13 1.34
C ALA A 113 24.44 19.67 1.43
N LYS A 114 25.02 20.17 0.34
CA LYS A 114 26.42 20.63 0.30
C LYS A 114 26.63 22.06 0.80
N VAL A 115 25.57 22.77 1.22
CA VAL A 115 25.67 24.17 1.67
C VAL A 115 25.74 24.33 3.20
N ILE A 116 25.47 23.29 4.00
CA ILE A 116 25.72 23.37 5.45
C ILE A 116 27.08 22.74 5.76
N LYS A 117 28.14 23.54 5.59
CA LYS A 117 29.45 23.25 6.20
C LYS A 117 29.31 23.39 7.71
N PHE A 118 29.09 22.30 8.44
CA PHE A 118 29.46 22.28 9.86
C PHE A 118 30.99 22.18 9.95
N SER A 119 31.60 23.26 10.41
CA SER A 119 33.00 23.30 10.87
C SER A 119 33.15 22.39 12.09
N PRO A 120 34.17 21.52 12.17
CA PRO A 120 34.41 20.71 13.35
C PRO A 120 35.06 21.59 14.43
N GLN A 121 34.27 22.05 15.41
CA GLN A 121 34.79 22.50 16.70
C GLN A 121 33.95 21.89 17.83
N GLU A 122 34.64 21.04 18.61
CA GLU A 122 34.40 20.65 20.01
C GLU A 122 33.14 19.81 20.32
N VAL A 123 33.33 18.49 20.35
CA VAL A 123 32.58 17.59 21.25
C VAL A 123 33.58 16.96 22.20
N GLU A 124 33.98 17.72 23.21
CA GLU A 124 34.54 17.17 24.43
C GLU A 124 33.46 17.17 25.51
N SER A 125 33.38 16.03 26.20
CA SER A 125 32.64 15.77 27.45
C SER A 125 31.10 15.81 27.38
N ASN A 126 30.49 14.63 27.27
CA ASN A 126 29.34 14.23 28.11
C ASN A 126 29.06 12.71 27.96
N GLU A 127 30.06 11.88 28.21
CA GLU A 127 29.86 10.42 28.39
C GLU A 127 29.31 10.06 29.78
N THR A 128 29.06 11.02 30.67
CA THR A 128 28.73 10.72 32.07
C THR A 128 27.23 10.52 32.36
N SER A 129 26.33 10.66 31.38
CA SER A 129 24.88 10.59 31.64
C SER A 129 24.17 9.32 31.15
N PHE A 130 24.86 8.38 30.49
CA PHE A 130 24.27 7.10 30.06
C PHE A 130 24.72 5.88 30.89
N ALA A 131 25.69 6.02 31.80
CA ALA A 131 26.16 4.92 32.66
C ALA A 131 25.37 4.77 33.98
N ILE A 132 24.55 5.76 34.40
CA ILE A 132 23.84 5.72 35.69
C ILE A 132 22.47 5.03 35.61
N VAL A 133 21.89 4.89 34.41
CA VAL A 133 20.56 4.25 34.26
C VAL A 133 20.66 2.72 34.25
N ASN A 134 21.79 2.14 33.79
CA ASN A 134 21.95 0.69 33.69
C ASN A 134 22.59 0.01 34.92
N SER A 135 23.11 0.74 35.90
CA SER A 135 23.58 0.16 37.17
C SER A 135 22.49 0.06 38.25
N LYS A 136 21.35 0.74 38.08
CA LYS A 136 20.24 0.73 39.06
C LYS A 136 19.16 -0.33 38.81
N LEU A 137 19.17 -0.99 37.64
CA LEU A 137 18.26 -2.09 37.30
C LEU A 137 18.86 -3.49 37.53
N ALA A 138 20.16 -3.60 37.82
CA ALA A 138 20.85 -4.87 38.12
C ALA A 138 21.02 -5.16 39.62
N MET A 139 20.38 -4.37 40.50
CA MET A 139 20.38 -4.57 41.97
C MET A 139 18.98 -4.83 42.56
N ILE A 140 17.96 -5.10 41.73
CA ILE A 140 16.61 -5.49 42.18
C ILE A 140 16.16 -6.78 41.47
N SER A 141 17.08 -7.76 41.35
CA SER A 141 16.76 -9.16 41.03
C SER A 141 17.63 -10.08 41.86
#